data_AF-A0A9C7V522-F1
#
_entry.id   AF-A0A9C7V522-F1
#
_cell.length_a   1.000
_cell.length_b   1.000
_cell.length_c   1.000
_cell.angle_alpha   90.00
_cell.angle_beta   90.00
_cell.angle_gamma   90.00
#
_symmetry.space_group_name_H-M   'P 1'
#
loop_
_entity.id
_entity.type
_entity.pdbx_description
1 polymer ?
#
loop_
_entity_poly.entity_id
_entity_poly.type
_entity_poly.pdbx_seq_one_letter_code
_entity_poly.pdbx_strand_id
1 'polypeptide(L)' 'MKAWSLEELALLWRHSNAEVAEITGRSIEEVGDKRLQTNIERNCWDVNDPEREDI' A
#
# COMPACT_ATOMS: atom_id res chain seq x y z
N MET A 1 -5.28 11.27 -10.76
CA MET A 1 -4.11 10.59 -10.16
C MET A 1 -3.59 9.56 -11.16
N LYS A 2 -2.27 9.42 -11.34
CA LYS A 2 -1.68 8.46 -12.29
C LYS A 2 -1.85 7.03 -11.74
N ALA A 3 -2.30 6.10 -12.59
CA ALA A 3 -2.38 4.69 -12.21
C ALA A 3 -1.01 4.14 -11.75
N TRP A 4 -1.02 3.20 -10.82
CA TRP A 4 0.20 2.54 -10.33
C TRP A 4 0.62 1.44 -11.30
N SER A 5 1.89 1.45 -11.73
CA SER A 5 2.46 0.36 -12.53
C SER A 5 2.79 -0.86 -11.66
N LEU A 6 2.98 -2.03 -12.29
CA LEU A 6 3.39 -3.24 -11.57
C LEU A 6 4.76 -3.06 -10.91
N GLU A 7 5.67 -2.33 -11.56
CA GLU A 7 7.00 -2.00 -11.04
C GLU A 7 6.89 -1.11 -9.81
N GLU A 8 6.02 -0.07 -9.83
CA GLU A 8 5.78 0.79 -8.67
C GLU A 8 5.17 0.00 -7.51
N LEU A 9 4.22 -0.90 -7.79
CA LEU A 9 3.64 -1.78 -6.77
C LEU A 9 4.70 -2.71 -6.16
N ALA A 10 5.64 -3.23 -6.94
CA ALA A 10 6.72 -4.07 -6.44
C ALA A 10 7.72 -3.32 -5.55
N LEU A 11 7.80 -1.98 -5.63
CA LEU A 11 8.62 -1.18 -4.71
C LEU A 11 8.04 -1.16 -3.29
N LEU A 12 6.71 -1.20 -3.17
CA LEU A 12 6.03 -1.25 -1.86
C LEU A 12 6.46 -2.46 -1.03
N TRP A 13 6.98 -3.52 -1.65
CA TRP A 13 7.41 -4.72 -0.93
C TRP A 13 8.84 -4.66 -0.41
N ARG A 14 9.66 -3.75 -0.94
CA ARG A 14 11.12 -3.76 -0.78
C ARG A 14 11.67 -2.50 -0.12
N HIS A 15 10.88 -1.44 -0.10
CA HIS A 15 11.30 -0.11 0.32
C HIS A 15 10.30 0.51 1.30
N SER A 16 10.79 1.45 2.11
CA SER A 16 9.98 2.31 2.98
C SER A 16 9.13 3.31 2.19
N ASN A 17 8.15 3.94 2.81
CA ASN A 17 7.32 4.96 2.14
C ASN A 17 8.14 6.14 1.62
N ALA A 18 9.16 6.58 2.37
CA ALA A 18 10.03 7.68 1.98
C ALA A 18 10.84 7.33 0.72
N GLU A 19 11.45 6.14 0.68
CA GLU A 19 12.20 5.67 -0.49
C GLU A 19 11.30 5.50 -1.72
N VAL A 20 10.08 4.97 -1.56
CA VAL A 20 9.14 4.84 -2.69
C VAL A 20 8.69 6.21 -3.19
N ALA A 21 8.44 7.17 -2.29
CA ALA A 21 8.10 8.55 -2.68
C ALA A 21 9.24 9.20 -3.48
N GLU A 22 10.50 9.01 -3.06
CA GLU A 22 11.68 9.48 -3.78
C GLU A 22 11.82 8.83 -5.16
N ILE A 23 11.69 7.50 -5.26
CA ILE A 23 11.85 6.75 -6.52
C ILE A 23 10.75 7.09 -7.53
N THR A 24 9.50 7.24 -7.07
CA THR A 24 8.32 7.39 -7.94
C THR A 24 7.93 8.86 -8.18
N GLY A 25 8.42 9.78 -7.35
CA GLY A 25 8.00 11.18 -7.34
C GLY A 25 6.57 11.41 -6.81
N ARG A 26 5.93 10.37 -6.25
CA ARG A 26 4.62 10.48 -5.59
C ARG A 26 4.78 11.06 -4.18
N SER A 27 3.71 11.63 -3.62
CA SER A 27 3.74 12.10 -2.24
C SER A 27 3.84 10.92 -1.27
N ILE A 28 4.44 11.17 -0.09
CA ILE A 28 4.54 10.14 0.96
C ILE A 28 3.17 9.67 1.45
N GLU A 29 2.17 10.56 1.42
CA GLU A 29 0.78 10.26 1.75
C GLU A 29 0.16 9.28 0.75
N GLU A 30 0.28 9.56 -0.56
CA GLU A 30 -0.24 8.68 -1.62
C GLU A 30 0.40 7.28 -1.57
N VAL A 31 1.70 7.22 -1.25
CA VAL A 31 2.42 5.97 -1.04
C VAL A 31 1.89 5.22 0.19
N GLY A 32 1.64 5.95 1.29
CA GLY A 32 1.07 5.40 2.52
C GLY A 32 -0.31 4.77 2.30
N ASP A 33 -1.20 5.51 1.66
CA ASP A 33 -2.55 5.06 1.33
C ASP A 33 -2.51 3.82 0.43
N LYS A 34 -1.65 3.85 -0.59
CA LYS A 34 -1.54 2.71 -1.50
C LYS A 34 -1.01 1.46 -0.80
N ARG A 35 -0.01 1.63 0.08
CA ARG A 35 0.54 0.51 0.86
C ARG A 35 -0.50 -0.09 1.79
N LEU A 36 -1.29 0.75 2.47
CA LEU A 36 -2.36 0.29 3.33
C LEU A 36 -3.37 -0.56 2.54
N GLN A 37 -3.83 -0.04 1.41
CA GLN A 37 -4.74 -0.76 0.52
C GLN A 37 -4.16 -2.13 0.09
N THR A 38 -2.92 -2.15 -0.43
CA THR A 38 -2.30 -3.38 -0.91
C THR A 38 -2.06 -4.39 0.23
N ASN A 39 -1.79 -3.93 1.45
CA ASN A 39 -1.64 -4.81 2.61
C ASN A 39 -2.98 -5.43 3.02
N ILE A 40 -4.08 -4.66 3.01
CA ILE A 40 -5.43 -5.15 3.32
C ILE A 40 -5.81 -6.25 2.33
N GLU A 41 -5.68 -5.99 1.03
CA GLU A 41 -6.01 -6.94 -0.04
C GLU A 41 -5.16 -8.21 0.05
N ARG A 42 -3.84 -8.06 0.27
CA ARG A 42 -2.92 -9.21 0.35
C ARG A 42 -3.20 -10.09 1.56
N ASN A 43 -3.45 -9.48 2.71
CA ASN A 43 -3.63 -10.21 3.96
C ASN A 43 -5.09 -10.66 4.15
N CYS A 44 -5.96 -10.41 3.17
CA CYS A 44 -7.40 -10.66 3.21
C CYS A 44 -8.07 -10.03 4.44
N TRP A 45 -7.58 -8.87 4.90
CA TRP A 45 -8.13 -8.18 6.08
C TRP A 45 -9.46 -7.49 5.77
N ASP A 46 -9.81 -7.31 4.50
CA ASP A 46 -11.14 -6.87 4.08
C ASP A 46 -12.22 -7.94 4.38
N VAL A 47 -11.84 -9.22 4.30
CA VAL A 47 -12.73 -10.37 4.52
C VAL A 47 -12.60 -10.93 5.93
N ASN A 48 -11.37 -11.20 6.37
CA ASN A 48 -11.01 -11.84 7.62
C ASN A 48 -10.19 -10.87 8.48
N ASP A 49 -10.80 -9.74 8.80
CA ASP A 49 -10.21 -8.76 9.70
C ASP A 49 -10.06 -9.36 11.10
N PRO A 50 -8.82 -9.63 11.59
CA PRO A 50 -8.63 -10.21 12.91
C PRO A 50 -8.98 -9.25 14.04
N GLU A 51 -9.13 -7.95 13.74
CA GLU A 51 -9.53 -6.91 14.70
C GLU A 51 -11.01 -6.51 14.59
N ARG A 52 -11.77 -7.11 13.66
CA ARG A 52 -13.21 -6.88 13.57
C ARG A 52 -13.88 -7.45 14.82
N GLU A 53 -14.45 -6.58 15.64
CA GLU A 53 -15.32 -6.99 16.73
C GLU A 53 -16.51 -7.77 16.15
N ASP A 54 -16.72 -9.01 16.61
CA ASP A 54 -17.91 -9.78 16.30
C ASP A 54 -19.13 -9.01 16.86
N ILE A 55 -19.99 -8.51 15.97
CA ILE A 55 -21.24 -7.80 16.32
C ILE A 55 -22.37 -8.81 16.57
#